data_AF-A0A6P0N3F2-F1
#
_entry.id   AF-A0A6P0N3F2-F1
#
_cell.length_a   1.000
_cell.length_b   1.000
_cell.length_c   1.000
_cell.angle_alpha   90.00
_cell.angle_beta   90.00
_cell.angle_gamma   90.00
#
_symmetry.space_group_name_H-M   'P 1'
#
loop_
_entity.id
_entity.type
_entity.pdbx_description
1 polymer ?
#
loop_
_entity_poly.entity_id
_entity_poly.type
_entity_poly.pdbx_seq_one_letter_code
_entity_poly.pdbx_strand_id
1 'polypeptide(L)'
;MEELMTLKELLYEGKIPEALELIEELEEMSKSDKLNKLFSYGIILLLHLIKKAAEKRTTKSWEVSIRNSVKQIQRTNKRHKAKGTYLTEEELLETLRDAYESALDRASLEAFEGSYEAEEIAKMVEREEIIKTAMDLIL
;
A
#
# COMPACT_ATOMS: atom_id res chain seq x y z
N MET A 1 14.20 6.72 17.98
CA MET A 1 14.80 6.21 19.26
C MET A 1 15.45 7.37 20.03
N GLU A 2 15.94 8.38 19.33
CA GLU A 2 16.36 9.68 19.86
C GLU A 2 15.14 10.59 20.19
N GLU A 3 14.10 10.60 19.34
CA GLU A 3 12.90 11.43 19.55
C GLU A 3 12.13 11.04 20.83
N LEU A 4 12.13 9.75 21.18
CA LEU A 4 11.51 9.28 22.43
C LEU A 4 12.26 9.75 23.68
N MET A 5 13.59 9.97 23.57
CA MET A 5 14.37 10.55 24.66
C MET A 5 14.10 12.04 24.77
N THR A 6 14.05 12.76 23.64
CA THR A 6 13.65 14.17 23.61
C THR A 6 12.25 14.37 24.18
N LEU A 7 11.28 13.53 23.80
CA LEU A 7 9.93 13.57 24.38
C LEU A 7 9.97 13.39 25.90
N LYS A 8 10.75 12.42 26.39
CA LYS A 8 10.90 12.17 27.83
C LYS A 8 11.50 13.38 28.56
N GLU A 9 12.48 14.06 27.97
CA GLU A 9 13.10 15.27 28.52
C GLU A 9 12.10 16.43 28.57
N LEU A 10 11.39 16.72 27.47
CA LEU A 10 10.37 17.76 27.41
C LEU A 10 9.27 17.55 28.47
N LEU A 11 8.85 16.30 28.67
CA LEU A 11 7.89 15.93 29.71
C LEU A 11 8.43 16.17 31.13
N TYR A 12 9.70 15.87 31.40
CA TYR A 12 10.32 16.16 32.71
C TYR A 12 10.51 17.66 32.96
N GLU A 13 10.79 18.44 31.90
CA GLU A 13 10.92 19.89 31.98
C GLU A 13 9.57 20.62 32.05
N GLY A 14 8.45 19.90 31.94
CA GLY A 14 7.10 20.47 31.97
C GLY A 14 6.74 21.24 30.68
N LYS A 15 7.51 21.06 29.61
CA LYS A 15 7.30 21.64 28.27
C LYS A 15 6.24 20.84 27.51
N ILE A 16 5.01 20.89 28.01
CA ILE A 16 3.89 20.10 27.47
C ILE A 16 3.54 20.48 26.03
N PRO A 17 3.49 21.77 25.62
CA PRO A 17 3.21 22.14 24.23
C PRO A 17 4.20 21.53 23.24
N GLU A 18 5.50 21.65 23.52
CA GLU A 18 6.57 21.13 22.67
C GLU A 18 6.57 19.59 22.64
N ALA A 19 6.24 18.96 23.76
CA ALA A 19 6.06 17.51 23.83
C ALA A 19 4.88 17.02 22.96
N LEU A 20 3.79 17.80 22.90
CA LEU A 20 2.63 17.47 22.05
C LEU A 20 2.96 17.64 20.56
N GLU A 21 3.66 18.71 20.18
CA GLU A 21 4.12 18.93 18.80
C GLU A 21 4.99 17.77 18.31
N LEU A 22 5.96 17.32 19.12
CA LEU A 22 6.79 16.18 18.78
C LEU A 22 5.99 14.87 18.67
N ILE A 23 4.93 14.69 19.45
CA ILE A 23 4.04 13.52 19.33
C ILE A 23 3.32 13.55 17.98
N GLU A 24 2.77 14.70 17.58
CA GLU A 24 2.08 14.85 16.29
C GLU A 24 3.02 14.53 15.12
N GLU A 25 4.26 15.03 15.14
CA GLU A 25 5.27 14.70 14.14
C GLU A 25 5.57 13.19 14.09
N LEU A 26 5.75 12.56 15.26
CA LEU A 26 6.01 11.12 15.35
C LEU A 26 4.84 10.27 14.85
N GLU A 27 3.61 10.70 15.10
CA GLU A 27 2.40 10.05 14.58
C GLU A 27 2.32 10.17 13.05
N GLU A 28 2.61 11.35 12.50
CA GLU A 28 2.64 11.59 11.07
C GLU A 28 3.73 10.76 10.37
N MET A 29 4.94 10.74 10.91
CA MET A 29 6.04 9.89 10.43
C MET A 29 5.66 8.40 10.48
N SER A 30 5.04 7.95 11.57
CA SER A 30 4.62 6.55 11.69
C SER A 30 3.55 6.20 10.64
N LYS A 31 2.58 7.09 10.41
CA LYS A 31 1.51 6.87 9.43
C LYS A 31 2.06 6.87 8.00
N SER A 32 2.93 7.83 7.65
CA SER A 32 3.52 7.93 6.32
C SER A 32 4.38 6.70 5.97
N ASP A 33 5.16 6.18 6.93
CA ASP A 33 5.92 4.93 6.76
C ASP A 33 5.03 3.72 6.44
N LYS A 34 3.85 3.63 7.06
CA LYS A 34 2.88 2.57 6.75
C LYS A 34 2.28 2.78 5.38
N LEU A 35 1.85 3.99 5.06
CA LEU A 35 1.28 4.35 3.78
C LEU A 35 2.25 4.00 2.63
N ASN A 36 3.51 4.42 2.72
CA ASN A 36 4.53 4.13 1.71
C ASN A 36 4.76 2.63 1.46
N LYS A 37 4.74 1.83 2.52
CA LYS A 37 4.84 0.36 2.42
C LYS A 37 3.60 -0.24 1.78
N LEU A 38 2.42 0.21 2.18
CA LEU A 38 1.14 -0.23 1.62
C LEU A 38 1.04 0.12 0.13
N PHE A 39 1.42 1.34 -0.24
CA PHE A 39 1.53 1.79 -1.63
C PHE A 39 2.46 0.88 -2.44
N SER A 40 3.67 0.60 -1.94
CA SER A 40 4.64 -0.27 -2.62
C SER A 40 4.13 -1.69 -2.84
N TYR A 41 3.48 -2.30 -1.83
CA TYR A 41 2.86 -3.62 -1.98
C TYR A 41 1.60 -3.59 -2.85
N GLY A 42 0.85 -2.48 -2.81
CA GLY A 42 -0.30 -2.21 -3.67
C GLY A 42 0.10 -2.22 -5.14
N ILE A 43 1.20 -1.57 -5.51
CA ILE A 43 1.75 -1.61 -6.88
C ILE A 43 1.98 -3.07 -7.32
N ILE A 44 2.63 -3.89 -6.48
CA ILE A 44 2.95 -5.28 -6.83
C ILE A 44 1.67 -6.12 -6.95
N LEU A 45 0.70 -5.92 -6.06
CA LEU A 45 -0.59 -6.61 -6.11
C LEU A 45 -1.33 -6.26 -7.41
N LEU A 46 -1.51 -4.97 -7.68
CA LEU A 46 -2.23 -4.45 -8.84
C LEU A 46 -1.55 -4.86 -10.14
N LEU A 47 -0.22 -4.83 -10.22
CA LEU A 47 0.57 -5.31 -11.35
C LEU A 47 0.14 -6.72 -11.78
N HIS A 48 0.09 -7.65 -10.82
CA HIS A 48 -0.24 -9.04 -11.12
C HIS A 48 -1.72 -9.24 -11.43
N LEU A 49 -2.62 -8.44 -10.83
CA LEU A 49 -4.04 -8.46 -11.16
C LEU A 49 -4.31 -7.92 -12.58
N ILE A 50 -3.63 -6.82 -12.97
CA ILE A 50 -3.70 -6.25 -14.31
C ILE A 50 -3.21 -7.27 -15.34
N LYS A 51 -2.04 -7.89 -15.12
CA LYS A 51 -1.52 -8.95 -16.00
C LYS A 51 -2.50 -10.12 -16.14
N LYS A 52 -3.09 -10.55 -15.03
CA LYS A 52 -4.06 -11.65 -15.01
C LYS A 52 -5.32 -11.32 -15.80
N ALA A 53 -5.83 -10.10 -15.68
CA ALA A 53 -7.00 -9.64 -16.41
C ALA A 53 -6.72 -9.44 -17.90
N ALA A 54 -5.63 -8.75 -18.25
CA ALA A 54 -5.25 -8.45 -19.63
C ALA A 54 -4.95 -9.74 -20.42
N GLU A 55 -4.14 -10.64 -19.85
CA GLU A 55 -3.73 -11.88 -20.53
C GLU A 55 -4.74 -13.02 -20.37
N LYS A 56 -5.79 -12.84 -19.57
CA LYS A 56 -6.81 -13.87 -19.25
C LYS A 56 -6.19 -15.19 -18.79
N ARG A 57 -5.04 -15.13 -18.11
CA ARG A 57 -4.30 -16.28 -17.58
C ARG A 57 -3.61 -15.91 -16.28
N THR A 58 -3.13 -16.91 -15.55
CA THR A 58 -2.27 -16.71 -14.39
C THR A 58 -1.14 -17.73 -14.38
N THR A 59 -0.11 -17.45 -13.59
CA THR A 59 1.00 -18.38 -13.34
C THR A 59 1.15 -18.61 -11.84
N LYS A 60 1.80 -19.72 -11.46
CA LYS A 60 2.06 -20.02 -10.04
C LYS A 60 2.88 -18.91 -9.36
N SER A 61 3.82 -18.30 -10.06
CA SER A 61 4.61 -17.19 -9.51
C SER A 61 3.73 -15.95 -9.29
N TRP A 62 2.81 -15.64 -10.21
CA TRP A 62 1.90 -14.50 -10.04
C TRP A 62 0.96 -14.70 -8.85
N GLU A 63 0.37 -15.88 -8.69
CA GLU A 63 -0.47 -16.21 -7.54
C GLU A 63 0.32 -16.18 -6.21
N VAL A 64 1.62 -16.49 -6.22
CA VAL A 64 2.49 -16.33 -5.05
C VAL A 64 2.72 -14.83 -4.75
N SER A 65 3.04 -14.01 -5.76
CA SER A 65 3.23 -12.57 -5.61
C SER A 65 1.98 -11.89 -5.05
N ILE A 66 0.80 -12.19 -5.59
CA ILE A 66 -0.50 -11.67 -5.11
C ILE A 66 -0.67 -12.00 -3.63
N ARG A 67 -0.58 -13.27 -3.24
CA ARG A 67 -0.74 -13.69 -1.83
C ARG A 67 0.29 -13.05 -0.90
N ASN A 68 1.53 -12.91 -1.36
CA ASN A 68 2.59 -12.28 -0.57
C ASN A 68 2.30 -10.79 -0.35
N SER A 69 1.94 -10.04 -1.39
CA SER A 69 1.58 -8.63 -1.28
C SER A 69 0.38 -8.41 -0.37
N VAL A 70 -0.68 -9.19 -0.54
CA VAL A 70 -1.87 -9.17 0.34
C VAL A 70 -1.47 -9.39 1.80
N LYS A 71 -0.67 -10.43 2.09
CA LYS A 71 -0.21 -10.71 3.45
C LYS A 71 0.62 -9.57 4.03
N GLN A 72 1.47 -8.93 3.23
CA GLN A 72 2.28 -7.80 3.68
C GLN A 72 1.44 -6.56 3.93
N ILE A 73 0.42 -6.29 3.09
CA ILE A 73 -0.55 -5.22 3.29
C ILE A 73 -1.29 -5.42 4.60
N GLN A 74 -1.92 -6.59 4.80
CA GLN A 74 -2.64 -6.94 6.02
C GLN A 74 -1.74 -6.82 7.27
N ARG A 75 -0.52 -7.34 7.20
CA ARG A 75 0.44 -7.27 8.30
C ARG A 75 0.87 -5.84 8.60
N THR A 76 1.11 -5.03 7.58
CA THR A 76 1.55 -3.64 7.73
C THR A 76 0.44 -2.77 8.30
N ASN A 77 -0.81 -3.00 7.86
CA ASN A 77 -1.96 -2.22 8.28
C ASN A 77 -2.47 -2.63 9.67
N LYS A 78 -2.17 -3.84 10.16
CA LYS A 78 -2.60 -4.29 11.50
C LYS A 78 -1.85 -3.57 12.64
N ARG A 79 -2.57 -3.04 13.62
CA ARG A 79 -1.96 -2.55 14.87
C ARG A 79 -1.63 -3.73 15.78
N HIS A 80 -0.39 -3.81 16.25
CA HIS A 80 0.10 -4.95 17.05
C HIS A 80 -0.31 -4.91 18.53
N LYS A 81 -0.41 -3.70 19.11
CA LYS A 81 -0.69 -3.50 20.55
C LYS A 81 -2.06 -2.88 20.83
N ALA A 82 -2.73 -2.35 19.80
CA ALA A 82 -4.08 -1.79 19.87
C ALA A 82 -4.99 -2.60 18.94
N LYS A 83 -6.28 -2.70 19.26
CA LYS A 83 -7.27 -3.23 18.29
C LYS A 83 -7.39 -2.24 17.12
N GLY A 84 -7.62 -2.76 15.91
CA GLY A 84 -7.83 -1.95 14.70
C GLY A 84 -6.63 -1.90 13.74
N THR A 85 -6.73 -1.03 12.75
CA THR A 85 -5.76 -0.83 11.66
C THR A 85 -5.12 0.55 11.71
N TYR A 86 -4.01 0.73 11.00
CA TYR A 86 -3.37 2.05 10.85
C TYR A 86 -4.15 2.93 9.87
N LEU A 87 -4.57 2.35 8.75
CA LEU A 87 -5.42 2.96 7.73
C LEU A 87 -6.84 2.39 7.79
N THR A 88 -7.83 3.23 7.53
CA THR A 88 -9.22 2.80 7.29
C THR A 88 -9.36 2.08 5.94
N GLU A 89 -10.52 1.50 5.66
CA GLU A 89 -10.80 0.89 4.36
C GLU A 89 -10.77 1.92 3.23
N GLU A 90 -11.26 3.14 3.47
CA GLU A 90 -11.22 4.25 2.52
C GLU A 90 -9.80 4.71 2.23
N GLU A 91 -8.96 4.89 3.26
CA GLU A 91 -7.56 5.27 3.07
C GLU A 91 -6.77 4.19 2.31
N LEU A 92 -7.09 2.91 2.54
CA LEU A 92 -6.49 1.80 1.81
C LEU A 92 -6.96 1.81 0.34
N LEU A 93 -8.24 2.06 0.08
CA LEU A 93 -8.79 2.18 -1.27
C LEU A 93 -8.13 3.33 -2.03
N GLU A 94 -7.98 4.50 -1.41
CA GLU A 94 -7.27 5.64 -1.99
C GLU A 94 -5.81 5.31 -2.30
N THR A 95 -5.13 4.62 -1.38
CA THR A 95 -3.74 4.16 -1.58
C THR A 95 -3.63 3.23 -2.80
N LEU A 96 -4.59 2.31 -3.00
CA LEU A 96 -4.61 1.44 -4.18
C LEU A 96 -4.95 2.19 -5.47
N ARG A 97 -5.84 3.18 -5.40
CA ARG A 97 -6.15 4.05 -6.54
C ARG A 97 -4.95 4.84 -7.00
N ASP A 98 -4.16 5.36 -6.06
CA ASP A 98 -2.92 6.09 -6.32
C ASP A 98 -1.82 5.15 -6.88
N ALA A 99 -1.71 3.94 -6.33
CA ALA A 99 -0.77 2.92 -6.82
C ALA A 99 -1.07 2.38 -8.23
N TYR A 100 -2.28 2.60 -8.75
CA TYR A 100 -2.75 1.97 -9.99
C TYR A 100 -1.91 2.34 -11.21
N GLU A 101 -1.62 3.64 -11.43
CA GLU A 101 -0.88 4.08 -12.61
C GLU A 101 0.54 3.48 -12.62
N SER A 102 1.21 3.51 -11.46
CA SER A 102 2.52 2.86 -11.29
C SER A 102 2.48 1.33 -11.51
N ALA A 103 1.36 0.69 -11.19
CA ALA A 103 1.17 -0.73 -11.43
C ALA A 103 0.91 -1.05 -12.90
N LEU A 104 0.17 -0.18 -13.60
CA LEU A 104 -0.12 -0.26 -15.02
C LEU A 104 1.17 -0.08 -15.85
N ASP A 105 2.01 0.89 -15.51
CA ASP A 105 3.33 1.09 -16.12
C ASP A 105 4.24 -0.12 -15.95
N ARG A 106 4.18 -0.79 -14.79
CA ARG A 106 4.94 -2.04 -14.60
C ARG A 106 4.31 -3.20 -15.37
N ALA A 107 2.99 -3.20 -15.52
CA ALA A 107 2.29 -4.23 -16.27
C ALA A 107 2.61 -4.13 -17.75
N SER A 108 2.77 -2.94 -18.33
CA SER A 108 3.19 -2.79 -19.74
C SER A 108 4.55 -3.43 -20.01
N LEU A 109 5.49 -3.36 -19.06
CA LEU A 109 6.81 -3.97 -19.19
C LEU A 109 6.79 -5.51 -19.08
N GLU A 110 5.85 -6.09 -18.34
CA GLU A 110 5.85 -7.53 -18.03
C GLU A 110 4.73 -8.33 -18.71
N ALA A 111 3.59 -7.71 -18.99
CA ALA A 111 2.45 -8.34 -19.63
C ALA A 111 2.75 -8.58 -21.10
N PHE A 112 2.34 -9.74 -21.63
CA PHE A 112 2.60 -10.09 -23.03
C PHE A 112 4.08 -9.89 -23.43
N GLU A 113 5.00 -10.11 -22.49
CA GLU A 113 6.44 -9.93 -22.69
C GLU A 113 6.85 -8.52 -23.12
N GLY A 114 6.09 -7.49 -22.72
CA GLY A 114 6.42 -6.10 -23.03
C GLY A 114 5.86 -5.59 -24.35
N SER A 115 4.89 -6.31 -24.95
CA SER A 115 4.41 -6.02 -26.31
C SER A 115 3.43 -4.85 -26.41
N TYR A 116 2.94 -4.32 -25.29
CA TYR A 116 1.92 -3.27 -25.25
C TYR A 116 2.33 -2.14 -24.32
N GLU A 117 1.98 -0.92 -24.70
CA GLU A 117 2.13 0.25 -23.82
C GLU A 117 1.05 0.27 -22.73
N ALA A 118 1.26 1.10 -21.70
CA ALA A 118 0.35 1.22 -20.55
C ALA A 118 -1.08 1.58 -21.00
N GLU A 119 -1.23 2.51 -21.94
CA GLU A 119 -2.54 2.94 -22.46
C GLU A 119 -3.25 1.85 -23.27
N GLU A 120 -2.50 0.92 -23.85
CA GLU A 120 -3.07 -0.23 -24.56
C GLU A 120 -3.59 -1.27 -23.58
N ILE A 121 -2.80 -1.58 -22.54
CA ILE A 121 -3.26 -2.46 -21.46
C ILE A 121 -4.45 -1.86 -20.73
N ALA A 122 -4.47 -0.55 -20.49
CA ALA A 122 -5.60 0.13 -19.84
C ALA A 122 -6.93 -0.07 -20.57
N LYS A 123 -6.91 -0.28 -21.89
CA LYS A 123 -8.12 -0.58 -22.68
C LYS A 123 -8.57 -2.04 -22.57
N MET A 124 -7.70 -2.93 -22.06
CA MET A 124 -7.98 -4.37 -21.91
C MET A 124 -8.54 -4.72 -20.53
N VAL A 125 -8.41 -3.84 -19.56
CA VAL A 125 -8.78 -4.09 -18.16
C VAL A 125 -9.72 -3.01 -17.65
N GLU A 126 -10.57 -3.35 -16.68
CA GLU A 126 -11.43 -2.38 -16.02
C GLU A 126 -10.82 -1.97 -14.67
N ARG A 127 -10.42 -0.69 -14.54
CA ARG A 127 -9.68 -0.18 -13.39
C ARG A 127 -10.38 -0.46 -12.07
N GLU A 128 -11.67 -0.12 -11.98
CA GLU A 128 -12.40 -0.25 -10.71
C GLU A 128 -12.62 -1.72 -10.33
N GLU A 129 -12.75 -2.64 -11.29
CA GLU A 129 -12.84 -4.09 -11.00
C GLU A 129 -11.51 -4.64 -10.47
N ILE A 130 -10.37 -4.17 -10.99
CA ILE A 130 -9.04 -4.55 -10.47
C ILE A 130 -8.87 -4.07 -9.03
N ILE A 131 -9.23 -2.82 -8.75
CA ILE A 131 -9.09 -2.21 -7.41
C ILE A 131 -10.04 -2.89 -6.43
N LYS A 132 -11.29 -3.16 -6.82
CA LYS A 132 -12.25 -3.92 -6.03
C LYS A 132 -11.74 -5.31 -5.70
N THR A 133 -11.20 -6.03 -6.70
CA THR A 133 -10.59 -7.35 -6.47
C THR A 133 -9.43 -7.27 -5.49
N ALA A 134 -8.58 -6.25 -5.58
CA ALA A 134 -7.51 -6.04 -4.61
C ALA A 134 -8.05 -5.81 -3.18
N MET A 135 -9.09 -4.98 -3.03
CA MET A 135 -9.74 -4.74 -1.73
C MET A 135 -10.34 -6.03 -1.16
N ASP A 136 -11.08 -6.80 -1.96
CA ASP A 136 -11.69 -8.07 -1.56
C ASP A 136 -10.65 -9.11 -1.11
N LEU A 137 -9.43 -9.04 -1.64
CA LEU A 137 -8.33 -9.91 -1.22
C LEU A 137 -7.67 -9.44 0.09
N ILE A 138 -7.71 -8.14 0.38
CA ILE A 138 -7.03 -7.54 1.53
C ILE A 138 -7.89 -7.60 2.79
N LEU A 139 -9.19 -7.35 2.68
CA LEU A 139 -10.14 -7.32 3.82
C LEU A 139 -10.45 -8.74 4.33
#